data_AF-Q5DNZ5-F1
#
_entry.id   AF-Q5DNZ5-F1
#
_cell.length_a   1.000
_cell.length_b   1.000
_cell.length_c   1.000
_cell.angle_alpha   90.00
_cell.angle_beta   90.00
_cell.angle_gamma   90.00
#
_symmetry.space_group_name_H-M   'P 1'
#
loop_
_entity.id
_entity.type
_entity.pdbx_description
1 polymer ?
#
loop_
_entity_poly.entity_id
_entity_poly.type
_entity_poly.pdbx_seq_one_letter_code
_entity_poly.pdbx_strand_id
1 'polypeptide(L)' 'TVVSIPNGPSALAVKEAAWGLARYAAISQDSGLVPIVEPEILLDGEHGIDRTFEVAQKVW' A
#
# COMPACT_ATOMS: atom_id res chain seq x y z
N THR A 1 0.78 -4.31 4.59
CA THR A 1 1.93 -3.36 4.57
C THR A 1 1.35 -1.98 4.72
N VAL A 2 2.11 -1.05 5.30
CA VAL A 2 1.62 0.26 5.72
C VAL A 2 2.45 1.37 5.09
N VAL A 3 1.77 2.35 4.48
CA VAL A 3 2.37 3.58 3.94
C VAL A 3 1.71 4.81 4.57
N SER A 4 2.42 5.93 4.75
CA SER A 4 1.89 7.12 5.43
C SER A 4 1.89 8.37 4.56
N ILE A 5 0.87 9.22 4.75
CA ILE A 5 0.66 10.46 3.99
C ILE A 5 1.57 11.64 4.39
N PRO A 6 1.90 11.90 5.67
CA PRO A 6 2.61 13.12 6.11
C PRO A 6 3.92 13.39 5.36
N ASN A 7 4.68 12.35 5.06
CA ASN A 7 5.95 12.47 4.35
C ASN A 7 5.82 12.17 2.85
N GLY A 8 4.62 11.79 2.40
CA GLY A 8 4.36 11.14 1.11
C GLY A 8 5.10 9.80 1.03
N PRO A 9 4.43 8.68 0.69
CA PRO A 9 5.19 7.47 0.48
C PRO A 9 6.14 7.71 -0.70
N SER A 10 7.44 7.53 -0.45
CA SER A 10 8.42 7.63 -1.52
C SER A 10 8.08 6.61 -2.61
N ALA A 11 8.44 6.89 -3.85
CA ALA A 11 8.25 5.92 -4.95
C ALA A 11 8.85 4.55 -4.61
N LEU A 12 9.95 4.54 -3.85
CA LEU A 12 10.56 3.32 -3.32
C LEU A 12 9.64 2.61 -2.32
N ALA A 13 9.07 3.31 -1.33
CA ALA A 13 8.18 2.71 -0.34
C ALA A 13 6.94 2.08 -0.98
N VAL A 14 6.33 2.75 -1.96
CA VAL A 14 5.19 2.21 -2.72
C VAL A 14 5.61 0.95 -3.47
N LYS A 15 6.73 0.99 -4.19
CA LYS A 15 7.24 -0.15 -4.97
C LYS A 15 7.53 -1.37 -4.10
N GLU A 16 8.22 -1.18 -2.97
CA GLU A 16 8.57 -2.27 -2.06
C GLU A 16 7.33 -2.87 -1.39
N ALA A 17 6.36 -2.03 -0.99
CA ALA A 17 5.08 -2.49 -0.46
C ALA A 17 4.30 -3.32 -1.48
N ALA A 18 4.19 -2.84 -2.72
CA ALA A 18 3.52 -3.55 -3.80
C ALA A 18 4.22 -4.88 -4.13
N TRP A 19 5.55 -4.89 -4.18
CA TRP A 19 6.32 -6.10 -4.47
C TRP A 19 6.19 -7.13 -3.36
N GLY A 20 6.22 -6.71 -2.09
CA GLY A 20 5.99 -7.59 -0.94
C GLY A 20 4.61 -8.23 -0.96
N LEU A 21 3.55 -7.45 -1.21
CA LEU A 21 2.18 -7.95 -1.33
C LEU A 21 2.01 -8.92 -2.51
N ALA A 22 2.60 -8.62 -3.66
CA ALA A 22 2.55 -9.51 -4.82
C ALA A 22 3.22 -10.86 -4.54
N ARG A 23 4.38 -10.87 -3.85
CA ARG A 23 5.05 -12.11 -3.44
C ARG A 23 4.23 -12.89 -2.42
N TYR A 24 3.65 -12.21 -1.43
CA TYR A 24 2.72 -12.82 -0.48
C TYR A 24 1.52 -13.46 -1.18
N ALA A 25 0.91 -12.75 -2.13
CA ALA A 25 -0.24 -13.24 -2.88
C ALA A 25 0.11 -14.48 -3.73
N ALA A 26 1.25 -14.44 -4.43
CA ALA A 26 1.73 -15.57 -5.22
C ALA A 26 1.97 -16.82 -4.36
N ILE A 27 2.68 -16.70 -3.24
CA ILE A 27 2.94 -17.83 -2.31
C ILE A 27 1.63 -18.36 -1.72
N SER A 28 0.70 -17.46 -1.38
CA SER A 28 -0.61 -17.84 -0.84
C SER A 28 -1.40 -18.65 -1.88
N GLN A 29 -1.44 -18.19 -3.12
CA GLN A 29 -2.12 -18.86 -4.22
C GLN A 29 -1.48 -20.23 -4.53
N ASP A 30 -0.15 -20.32 -4.58
CA ASP A 30 0.58 -21.59 -4.76
C ASP A 30 0.28 -22.60 -3.63
N SER A 31 -0.07 -22.10 -2.45
CA SER A 31 -0.44 -22.92 -1.28
C SER A 31 -1.95 -23.22 -1.20
N GLY A 32 -2.75 -22.79 -2.18
CA GLY A 32 -4.21 -22.97 -2.19
C GLY A 32 -4.99 -22.04 -1.25
N LEU A 33 -4.36 -20.96 -0.77
CA LEU A 33 -4.98 -19.92 0.05
C LEU A 33 -5.43 -18.74 -0.81
N VAL A 34 -6.53 -18.10 -0.43
CA VAL A 34 -6.99 -16.84 -1.05
C VAL A 34 -6.30 -15.67 -0.32
N PRO A 35 -5.39 -14.92 -0.98
CA PRO A 35 -4.73 -13.79 -0.33
C PRO A 35 -5.65 -12.57 -0.27
N ILE A 36 -5.68 -11.91 0.89
CA ILE A 36 -6.21 -10.54 1.01
C ILE A 36 -5.03 -9.59 0.82
N VAL A 37 -5.06 -8.79 -0.23
CA VAL A 37 -4.04 -7.79 -0.53
C VAL A 37 -4.50 -6.46 0.05
N GLU A 38 -3.83 -6.01 1.11
CA GLU A 38 -4.20 -4.81 1.87
C GLU A 38 -3.00 -3.84 1.94
N PRO A 39 -2.94 -2.86 1.01
CA PRO A 39 -2.01 -1.74 1.08
C PRO A 39 -2.62 -0.61 1.94
N GLU A 40 -2.42 -0.69 3.26
CA GLU A 40 -2.96 0.27 4.21
C GLU A 40 -2.26 1.64 4.07
N ILE A 41 -3.07 2.70 4.01
CA ILE A 41 -2.60 4.09 3.96
C ILE A 41 -2.98 4.76 5.27
N LEU A 42 -1.99 5.14 6.08
CA LEU A 42 -2.22 5.86 7.33
C LEU A 42 -2.64 7.30 7.04
N LEU A 43 -3.73 7.70 7.72
CA LEU A 43 -4.33 9.02 7.66
C LEU A 43 -3.79 9.98 8.73
N ASP A 44 -2.70 9.63 9.42
CA ASP A 44 -2.06 10.53 10.38
C ASP A 44 -1.65 11.86 9.73
N GLY A 45 -1.73 12.95 10.50
CA GLY A 45 -1.31 14.30 10.09
C GLY A 45 -2.44 15.21 9.61
N GLU A 46 -2.08 16.45 9.25
CA GLU A 46 -3.04 17.51 8.88
C GLU A 46 -3.12 17.69 7.35
N HIS A 47 -3.60 16.66 6.65
CA HIS A 47 -3.77 16.71 5.19
C HIS A 47 -5.25 16.70 4.81
N GLY A 48 -5.58 17.38 3.71
CA GLY A 48 -6.93 17.40 3.16
C GLY A 48 -7.28 16.12 2.38
N ILE A 49 -8.56 15.94 2.08
CA ILE A 49 -9.07 14.77 1.34
C ILE A 49 -8.43 14.60 -0.05
N ASP A 50 -8.10 15.70 -0.72
CA ASP A 50 -7.45 15.65 -2.04
C ASP A 50 -6.07 15.00 -1.96
N ARG A 51 -5.34 15.25 -0.87
CA ARG A 51 -4.02 14.63 -0.64
C ARG A 51 -4.16 13.14 -0.33
N THR A 52 -5.17 12.74 0.45
CA THR A 52 -5.50 11.33 0.68
C THR A 52 -5.80 10.63 -0.65
N PHE A 53 -6.60 11.25 -1.52
CA PHE A 53 -6.94 10.71 -2.83
C PHE A 53 -5.71 10.56 -3.72
N GLU A 54 -4.86 11.58 -3.79
CA GLU A 54 -3.62 11.54 -4.57
C GLU A 54 -2.69 10.39 -4.14
N VAL A 55 -2.54 10.18 -2.83
CA VAL A 55 -1.73 9.08 -2.30
C VAL A 55 -2.39 7.74 -2.58
N ALA A 56 -3.71 7.63 -2.43
CA ALA A 56 -4.45 6.41 -2.76
C ALA A 56 -4.25 6.01 -4.23
N GLN A 57 -4.38 6.94 -5.18
CA GLN A 57 -4.17 6.66 -6.60
C GLN A 57 -2.75 6.18 -6.95
N LYS A 58 -1.75 6.49 -6.12
CA LYS A 58 -0.37 6.03 -6.33
C LYS A 58 -0.11 4.65 -5.75
N VAL A 59 -0.87 4.27 -4.73
CA VAL A 59 -0.64 3.06 -3.92
C VAL A 59 -1.50 1.88 -4.39
N TRP A 60 -2.72 2.18 -4.82
CA TRP A 60 -3.69 1.21 -5.36
C TRP A 60 -3.55 1.08 -6.88
#